data_AF-A0A951Z1M6-F1
#
_entry.id   AF-A0A951Z1M6-F1
#
_cell.length_a   1.000
_cell.length_b   1.000
_cell.length_c   1.000
_cell.angle_alpha   90.00
_cell.angle_beta   90.00
_cell.angle_gamma   90.00
#
_symmetry.space_group_name_H-M   'P 1'
#
loop_
_entity.id
_entity.type
_entity.pdbx_description
1 polymer ?
#
loop_
_entity_poly.entity_id
_entity_poly.type
_entity_poly.pdbx_seq_one_letter_code
_entity_poly.pdbx_strand_id
1 'polypeptide(L)'
;MSSKSLLFAAVVLSVSAPAFADSGVEFVNNEIGFQTTHVTPSKTTRAEVIVELQAAQRAGSIPRSFEFVAPRRPVASTSTREQVQREAIAKTRAEREAIHRVYGPDHDLES
;
A
#
# COMPACT_ATOMS: atom_id res chain seq x y z
N MET A 1 -2.53 50.16 30.80
CA MET A 1 -2.48 49.19 29.69
C MET A 1 -3.42 49.68 28.59
N SER A 2 -2.89 50.11 27.45
CA SER A 2 -3.68 50.73 26.38
C SER A 2 -4.48 49.67 25.61
N SER A 3 -5.73 49.97 25.27
CA SER A 3 -6.68 49.09 24.55
C SER A 3 -6.14 48.52 23.23
N LYS A 4 -5.11 49.14 22.65
CA LYS A 4 -4.41 48.67 21.45
C LYS A 4 -3.60 47.38 21.68
N SER A 5 -3.15 47.13 22.92
CA SER A 5 -2.39 45.93 23.28
C SER A 5 -3.28 44.68 23.43
N LEU A 6 -4.57 44.86 23.71
CA LEU A 6 -5.53 43.75 23.83
C LEU A 6 -5.96 43.20 22.45
N LEU A 7 -6.06 44.07 21.44
CA LEU A 7 -6.46 43.68 20.08
C LEU A 7 -5.40 42.81 19.39
N PHE A 8 -4.11 43.08 19.63
CA PHE A 8 -3.02 42.26 19.08
C PHE A 8 -2.97 40.85 19.67
N ALA A 9 -3.31 40.68 20.96
CA ALA A 9 -3.38 39.36 21.59
C ALA A 9 -4.53 38.52 21.02
N ALA A 10 -5.67 39.13 20.68
CA ALA A 10 -6.82 38.42 20.13
C ALA A 10 -6.59 37.90 18.70
N VAL A 11 -5.83 38.62 17.86
CA VAL A 11 -5.51 38.16 16.49
C VAL A 11 -4.56 36.97 16.50
N VAL A 12 -3.56 36.96 17.39
CA VAL A 12 -2.57 35.87 17.47
C VAL A 12 -3.18 34.58 18.03
N LEU A 13 -4.18 34.66 18.93
CA LEU A 13 -4.88 33.49 19.47
C LEU A 13 -5.91 32.84 18.51
N SER A 14 -6.24 33.48 17.38
CA SER A 14 -7.23 32.96 16.43
C SER A 14 -6.66 31.99 15.38
N VAL A 15 -5.33 31.80 15.32
CA VAL A 15 -4.66 31.03 14.25
C VAL A 15 -4.34 29.59 14.66
N SER A 16 -4.72 29.16 15.87
CA SER A 16 -4.34 27.84 16.40
C SER A 16 -5.53 27.01 16.87
N ALA A 17 -6.56 26.92 16.03
CA ALA A 17 -7.52 25.82 16.04
C ALA A 17 -7.41 25.07 14.70
N PRO A 18 -7.45 23.74 14.71
CA PRO A 18 -6.42 22.90 14.11
C PRO A 18 -6.52 22.81 12.59
N ALA A 19 -5.44 23.13 11.89
CA ALA A 19 -5.20 22.79 10.48
C ALA A 19 -5.02 21.27 10.24
N PHE A 20 -5.52 20.42 11.14
CA PHE A 20 -5.52 18.96 10.99
C PHE A 20 -6.84 18.43 10.45
N ALA A 21 -7.94 19.19 10.54
CA ALA A 21 -9.22 18.78 9.97
C ALA A 21 -9.24 18.76 8.42
N ASP A 22 -8.32 19.49 7.77
CA ASP A 22 -8.19 19.55 6.31
C ASP A 22 -7.04 18.66 5.76
N SER A 23 -6.39 17.88 6.63
CA SER A 23 -5.28 17.01 6.22
C SER A 23 -5.73 15.81 5.37
N GLY A 24 -7.03 15.49 5.39
CA GLY A 24 -7.56 14.31 4.72
C GLY A 24 -7.22 13.00 5.36
N VAL A 25 -6.76 13.01 6.60
CA VAL A 25 -6.30 11.82 7.30
C VAL A 25 -7.32 11.53 8.41
N GLU A 26 -8.07 10.45 8.26
CA GLU A 26 -8.91 9.90 9.32
C GLU A 26 -8.25 8.67 9.93
N PHE A 27 -8.14 8.66 11.26
CA PHE A 27 -7.72 7.49 12.01
C PHE A 27 -8.97 6.72 12.41
N VAL A 28 -9.20 5.58 11.75
CA VAL A 28 -10.38 4.75 12.02
C VAL A 28 -10.00 3.65 13.03
N ASN A 29 -10.78 3.52 14.10
CA ASN A 29 -10.84 2.36 14.99
C ASN A 29 -9.50 1.78 15.53
N ASN A 30 -8.65 2.60 16.16
CA ASN A 30 -7.48 2.10 16.89
C ASN A 30 -6.48 1.27 16.04
N GLU A 31 -6.57 1.30 14.71
CA GLU A 31 -5.66 0.59 13.82
C GLU A 31 -4.34 1.37 13.66
N ILE A 32 -3.22 0.66 13.50
CA ILE A 32 -1.94 1.28 13.11
C ILE A 32 -2.07 1.64 11.61
N GLY A 33 -2.52 2.85 11.32
CA GLY A 33 -2.67 3.34 9.95
C GLY A 33 -3.53 4.60 9.87
N PHE A 34 -3.50 5.27 8.72
CA PHE A 34 -4.38 6.38 8.39
C PHE A 34 -5.17 6.07 7.13
N GLN A 35 -6.45 6.45 7.09
CA GLN A 35 -7.24 6.49 5.87
C GLN A 35 -7.11 7.87 5.26
N THR A 36 -6.67 7.96 4.00
CA THR A 36 -6.80 9.20 3.23
C THR A 36 -8.26 9.37 2.83
N THR A 37 -9.03 10.16 3.58
CA THR A 37 -10.29 10.71 3.10
C THR A 37 -9.94 11.60 1.90
N HIS A 38 -10.55 11.34 0.74
CA HIS A 38 -10.36 12.17 -0.45
C HIS A 38 -10.86 13.60 -0.17
N VAL A 39 -9.98 14.47 0.34
CA VAL A 39 -10.29 15.85 0.75
C VAL A 39 -10.83 16.67 -0.41
N THR A 40 -10.40 16.33 -1.62
CA THR A 40 -10.87 16.96 -2.84
C THR A 40 -11.93 16.09 -3.49
N PRO A 41 -13.21 16.52 -3.52
CA PRO A 41 -14.23 15.83 -4.29
C PRO A 41 -13.85 15.86 -5.77
N SER A 42 -13.94 14.71 -6.43
CA SER A 42 -13.75 14.63 -7.88
C SER A 42 -14.77 15.52 -8.59
N LYS A 43 -14.33 16.25 -9.61
CA LYS A 43 -15.23 16.97 -10.52
C LYS A 43 -15.86 16.04 -11.56
N THR A 44 -15.35 14.81 -11.68
CA THR A 44 -15.83 13.80 -12.61
C THR A 44 -17.05 13.10 -12.04
N THR A 45 -18.13 13.08 -12.81
CA THR A 45 -19.35 12.37 -12.47
C THR A 45 -19.14 10.86 -12.54
N ARG A 46 -19.96 10.10 -11.81
CA ARG A 46 -19.97 8.63 -11.91
C ARG A 46 -20.20 8.13 -13.33
N ALA A 47 -21.03 8.82 -14.11
CA ALA A 47 -21.31 8.46 -15.50
C ALA A 47 -20.06 8.58 -16.38
N GLU A 48 -19.32 9.69 -16.24
CA GLU A 48 -18.06 9.91 -16.96
C GLU A 48 -17.00 8.87 -16.59
N VAL A 49 -16.86 8.54 -15.30
CA VAL A 49 -15.94 7.48 -14.85
C VAL A 49 -16.28 6.13 -15.49
N ILE A 50 -17.56 5.76 -15.55
CA ILE A 50 -17.99 4.50 -16.17
C ILE A 50 -17.67 4.48 -17.66
N VAL A 51 -17.93 5.58 -18.37
CA VAL A 51 -17.65 5.70 -19.81
C VAL A 51 -16.14 5.59 -20.09
N GLU A 52 -15.32 6.29 -19.32
CA GLU A 52 -13.86 6.26 -19.45
C GLU A 52 -13.30 4.86 -19.15
N LEU A 53 -13.78 4.23 -18.08
CA LEU A 53 -13.39 2.86 -17.72
C LEU A 53 -13.74 1.87 -18.85
N GLN A 54 -14.95 1.96 -19.40
CA GLN A 54 -15.36 1.10 -20.52
C GLN A 54 -14.58 1.37 -21.80
N ALA A 55 -14.19 2.63 -22.05
CA ALA A 55 -13.33 2.98 -23.18
C ALA A 55 -11.92 2.37 -23.03
N ALA A 56 -11.31 2.51 -21.85
CA ALA A 56 -10.02 1.92 -21.52
C ALA A 56 -10.04 0.38 -21.61
N GLN A 57 -11.11 -0.25 -21.13
CA GLN A 57 -11.31 -1.69 -21.26
C GLN A 57 -11.47 -2.16 -22.70
N ARG A 58 -12.13 -1.37 -23.56
CA ARG A 58 -12.23 -1.65 -25.01
C ARG A 58 -10.91 -1.44 -25.74
N ALA A 59 -10.13 -0.44 -25.33
CA ALA A 59 -8.79 -0.18 -25.84
C ALA A 59 -7.73 -1.17 -25.35
N GLY A 60 -8.07 -2.03 -24.37
CA GLY A 60 -7.16 -3.02 -23.80
C GLY A 60 -6.12 -2.43 -22.83
N SER A 61 -6.23 -1.15 -22.46
CA SER A 61 -5.33 -0.52 -21.49
C SER A 61 -5.64 -0.91 -20.04
N ILE A 62 -6.88 -1.32 -19.77
CA ILE A 62 -7.32 -1.84 -18.46
C ILE A 62 -7.97 -3.21 -18.68
N PRO A 63 -7.55 -4.27 -17.96
CA PRO A 63 -8.20 -5.56 -18.03
C PRO A 63 -9.63 -5.50 -17.46
N ARG A 64 -10.55 -6.26 -18.07
CA ARG A 64 -11.96 -6.32 -17.62
C ARG A 64 -12.14 -7.12 -16.34
N SER A 65 -11.22 -8.01 -16.03
CA SER A 65 -11.18 -8.79 -14.80
C SER A 65 -9.77 -8.78 -14.22
N PHE A 66 -9.71 -8.69 -12.90
CA PHE A 66 -8.49 -8.95 -12.11
C PHE A 66 -8.65 -10.33 -11.46
N GLU A 67 -8.97 -11.36 -12.25
CA GLU A 67 -8.99 -12.71 -11.71
C GLU A 67 -7.58 -13.05 -11.23
N PHE A 68 -7.40 -13.03 -9.92
CA PHE A 68 -6.24 -13.65 -9.30
C PHE A 68 -6.33 -15.13 -9.64
N VAL A 69 -5.27 -15.67 -10.24
CA VAL A 69 -5.17 -17.12 -10.43
C VAL A 69 -5.41 -17.75 -9.07
N ALA A 70 -6.45 -18.58 -8.96
CA ALA A 70 -6.75 -19.27 -7.72
C ALA A 70 -5.46 -19.96 -7.22
N PRO A 71 -5.15 -19.89 -5.91
CA PRO A 71 -3.93 -20.50 -5.39
C PRO A 71 -3.90 -21.96 -5.86
N ARG A 72 -2.81 -22.33 -6.55
CA ARG A 72 -2.60 -23.72 -6.98
C ARG A 72 -2.75 -24.59 -5.72
N ARG A 73 -3.64 -25.58 -5.78
CA ARG A 73 -3.76 -26.56 -4.70
C ARG A 73 -2.37 -27.16 -4.46
N PRO A 74 -1.83 -27.12 -3.23
CA PRO A 74 -0.52 -27.69 -2.96
C PRO A 74 -0.59 -29.19 -3.29
N VAL A 75 0.25 -29.61 -4.23
CA VAL A 75 0.43 -31.03 -4.56
C VAL A 75 1.50 -31.56 -3.60
N ALA A 76 1.25 -32.73 -3.00
CA ALA A 76 2.23 -33.39 -2.17
C ALA A 76 3.50 -33.70 -2.99
N SER A 77 4.67 -33.44 -2.42
CA SER A 77 5.93 -33.82 -3.04
C SER A 77 6.01 -35.35 -3.14
N THR A 78 6.46 -35.86 -4.30
CA THR A 78 6.77 -37.28 -4.49
C THR A 78 8.20 -37.63 -4.10
N SER A 79 9.00 -36.64 -3.67
CA SER A 79 10.41 -36.83 -3.32
C SER A 79 10.58 -37.48 -1.95
N THR A 80 11.52 -38.43 -1.84
CA THR A 80 11.92 -38.97 -0.54
C THR A 80 12.82 -37.99 0.22
N ARG A 81 12.96 -38.20 1.53
CA ARG A 81 13.86 -37.41 2.38
C ARG A 81 15.30 -37.44 1.88
N GLU A 82 15.79 -38.61 1.47
CA GLU A 82 17.14 -38.82 0.97
C GLU A 82 17.36 -38.07 -0.35
N GLN A 83 16.34 -38.04 -1.22
CA GLN A 83 16.41 -37.30 -2.47
C GLN A 83 16.53 -35.79 -2.23
N VAL A 84 15.73 -35.25 -1.31
CA VAL A 84 15.78 -33.83 -0.93
C VAL A 84 17.15 -33.48 -0.34
N GLN A 85 17.72 -34.35 0.52
CA GLN A 85 19.03 -34.12 1.10
C GLN A 85 20.15 -34.14 0.04
N ARG A 86 20.13 -35.09 -0.89
CA ARG A 86 21.09 -35.13 -2.00
C ARG A 86 21.00 -33.87 -2.85
N GLU A 87 19.80 -33.41 -3.16
CA GLU A 87 19.61 -32.19 -3.95
C GLU A 87 20.16 -30.96 -3.21
N ALA A 88 19.91 -30.84 -1.91
CA ALA A 88 20.42 -29.74 -1.11
C ALA A 88 21.96 -29.68 -1.10
N ILE A 89 22.62 -30.84 -1.02
CA ILE A 89 24.09 -30.94 -1.03
C ILE A 89 24.66 -30.70 -2.44
N ALA A 90 23.95 -31.12 -3.49
CA ALA A 90 24.39 -30.98 -4.87
C ALA A 90 24.37 -29.54 -5.41
N LYS A 91 23.61 -28.63 -4.78
CA LYS A 91 23.55 -27.23 -5.22
C LYS A 91 24.89 -26.53 -5.07
N THR A 92 25.27 -25.75 -6.07
CA THR A 92 26.45 -24.89 -6.04
C THR A 92 26.22 -23.66 -5.15
N ARG A 93 27.29 -22.95 -4.79
CA ARG A 93 27.19 -21.70 -4.02
C ARG A 93 26.36 -20.64 -4.74
N ALA A 94 26.57 -20.45 -6.04
CA ALA A 94 25.85 -19.47 -6.84
C ALA A 94 24.34 -19.76 -6.91
N GLU A 95 23.96 -21.04 -7.04
CA GLU A 95 22.54 -21.45 -7.02
C GLU A 95 21.90 -21.21 -5.65
N ARG A 96 22.63 -21.50 -4.56
CA ARG A 96 22.15 -21.20 -3.20
C ARG A 96 21.95 -19.70 -2.98
N GLU A 97 22.89 -18.87 -3.43
CA GLU A 97 22.78 -17.40 -3.33
C GLU A 97 21.63 -16.86 -4.19
N ALA A 98 21.40 -17.42 -5.39
CA ALA A 98 20.25 -17.05 -6.22
C ALA A 98 18.91 -17.37 -5.54
N ILE A 99 18.79 -18.57 -4.93
CA ILE A 99 17.60 -18.96 -4.16
C ILE A 99 17.41 -18.04 -2.94
N HIS A 100 18.49 -17.74 -2.21
CA HIS A 100 18.46 -16.87 -1.04
C HIS A 100 18.02 -15.44 -1.39
N ARG A 101 18.39 -14.90 -2.55
CA ARG A 101 17.91 -13.57 -2.98
C ARG A 101 16.42 -13.51 -3.28
N VAL A 102 15.81 -14.64 -3.66
CA VAL A 102 14.39 -14.67 -4.06
C VAL A 102 13.48 -15.09 -2.91
N TYR A 103 13.96 -16.00 -2.05
CA TYR A 103 13.17 -16.64 -0.99
C TYR A 103 13.80 -16.53 0.40
N GLY A 104 14.99 -15.95 0.51
CA GLY A 104 15.63 -15.70 1.80
C GLY A 104 14.95 -14.53 2.51
N PRO A 105 15.10 -14.44 3.84
CA PRO A 105 14.60 -13.30 4.59
C PRO A 105 15.30 -12.01 4.16
N ASP A 106 14.54 -10.93 4.01
CA ASP A 106 15.09 -9.59 3.80
C ASP A 106 15.81 -9.15 5.08
N HIS A 107 17.14 -9.14 5.03
CA HIS A 107 17.97 -8.67 6.14
C HIS A 107 18.12 -7.14 6.18
N ASP A 108 17.49 -6.42 5.24
CA ASP A 108 17.58 -4.97 5.10
C ASP A 108 16.76 -4.20 6.15
N LEU A 109 16.12 -4.88 7.11
CA LEU A 109 15.32 -4.25 8.18
C LEU A 109 16.02 -4.24 9.57
N GLU A 110 17.29 -4.66 9.66
CA GLU A 110 18.05 -4.71 10.94
C GLU A 110 19.30 -3.81 10.94
N SER A 111 19.16 -2.54 10.56
CA SER A 111 20.22 -1.52 10.71
C SER A 111 19.75 -0.28 11.46
#